data_AF-A0A8D8AY42-F1
#
_entry.id   AF-A0A8D8AY42-F1
#
_cell.length_a   1.000
_cell.length_b   1.000
_cell.length_c   1.000
_cell.angle_alpha   90.00
_cell.angle_beta   90.00
_cell.angle_gamma   90.00
#
_symmetry.space_group_name_H-M   'P 1'
#
loop_
_entity.id
_entity.type
_entity.pdbx_description
1 polymer ?
#
loop_
_entity_poly.entity_id
_entity_poly.type
_entity_poly.pdbx_seq_one_letter_code
_entity_poly.pdbx_strand_id
1 'polypeptide(L)'
;RKLSSLLEKAVSREAKLWKVYVPKKPTNQDTDISPEKRDEAVRWLRDVHSQLKLYPETLCLAIGILDRFLSTIKARPKYLRCIAISCFFLAAKTSEEDE
;
A
#
# COMPACT_ATOMS: atom_id res chain seq x y z
N ARG A 1 17.02 0.52 27.90
CA ARG A 1 15.70 0.98 28.40
C ARG A 1 14.97 1.92 27.42
N LYS A 2 15.64 2.83 26.70
CA LYS A 2 14.97 3.70 25.70
C LYS A 2 14.54 2.94 24.44
N LEU A 3 15.40 2.06 23.91
CA LEU A 3 15.07 1.22 22.74
C LEU A 3 13.85 0.33 23.00
N SER A 4 13.79 -0.34 24.15
CA SER A 4 12.67 -1.20 24.52
C SER A 4 11.34 -0.43 24.56
N SER A 5 11.31 0.78 25.12
CA SER A 5 10.08 1.58 25.13
C SER A 5 9.71 2.15 23.76
N LEU A 6 10.69 2.44 22.89
CA LEU A 6 10.43 2.85 21.52
C LEU A 6 9.87 1.70 20.68
N LEU A 7 10.41 0.49 20.84
CA LEU A 7 9.90 -0.71 20.18
C LEU A 7 8.48 -1.05 20.63
N GLU A 8 8.19 -1.02 21.94
CA GLU A 8 6.83 -1.23 22.45
C GLU A 8 5.81 -0.22 21.88
N LYS A 9 6.22 1.05 21.75
CA LYS A 9 5.38 2.09 21.11
C LYS A 9 5.17 1.82 19.62
N ALA A 10 6.21 1.40 18.89
CA ALA A 10 6.11 1.06 17.48
C ALA A 10 5.18 -0.15 17.26
N VAL A 11 5.36 -1.22 18.03
CA VAL A 11 4.49 -2.42 18.01
C VAL A 11 3.04 -2.06 18.32
N SER A 12 2.80 -1.24 19.35
CA SER A 12 1.44 -0.80 19.71
C SER A 12 0.79 0.05 18.61
N ARG A 13 1.58 0.88 17.93
CA ARG A 13 1.12 1.69 16.78
C ARG A 13 0.81 0.79 15.59
N GLU A 14 1.68 -0.15 15.26
CA GLU A 14 1.45 -1.13 14.20
C GLU A 14 0.19 -1.94 14.49
N ALA A 15 0.02 -2.48 15.68
CA ALA A 15 -1.19 -3.25 16.04
C ALA A 15 -2.50 -2.45 15.84
N LYS A 16 -2.48 -1.12 16.06
CA LYS A 16 -3.65 -0.24 15.85
C LYS A 16 -3.87 0.12 14.37
N LEU A 17 -2.79 0.32 13.62
CA LEU A 17 -2.84 0.84 12.25
C LEU A 17 -2.83 -0.27 11.19
N TRP A 18 -2.38 -1.46 11.54
CA TRP A 18 -2.23 -2.60 10.65
C TRP A 18 -3.56 -3.32 10.49
N LYS A 19 -4.45 -2.73 9.69
CA LYS A 19 -5.55 -3.48 9.06
C LYS A 19 -4.97 -4.16 7.83
N VAL A 20 -4.51 -5.40 8.00
CA VAL A 20 -4.08 -6.26 6.88
C VAL A 20 -5.16 -6.19 5.80
N TYR A 21 -4.78 -5.93 4.55
CA TYR A 21 -5.65 -6.28 3.44
C TYR A 21 -5.85 -7.79 3.50
N VAL A 22 -7.01 -8.22 4.00
CA VAL A 22 -7.40 -9.62 4.00
C VAL A 22 -8.04 -9.89 2.64
N PRO A 23 -7.43 -10.75 1.79
CA PRO A 23 -8.03 -11.18 0.54
C PRO A 23 -9.47 -11.65 0.78
N LYS A 24 -10.44 -10.87 0.32
CA LYS A 24 -11.82 -11.33 0.32
C LYS A 24 -11.92 -12.36 -0.80
N LYS A 25 -12.45 -13.56 -0.52
CA LYS A 25 -12.82 -14.50 -1.58
C LYS A 25 -13.74 -13.74 -2.53
N PRO A 26 -13.40 -13.62 -3.83
CA PRO A 26 -14.22 -12.84 -4.74
C PRO A 26 -15.60 -13.49 -4.82
N THR A 27 -16.64 -12.73 -4.47
CA THR A 27 -18.04 -13.18 -4.62
C THR A 27 -18.48 -13.16 -6.08
N ASN A 28 -17.81 -12.36 -6.92
CA ASN A 28 -17.92 -12.36 -8.38
C ASN A 28 -16.53 -12.08 -9.00
N GLN A 29 -16.09 -12.93 -9.93
CA GLN A 29 -14.74 -12.88 -10.52
C GLN A 29 -14.48 -11.63 -11.38
N ASP A 30 -15.53 -11.01 -11.94
CA ASP A 30 -15.40 -9.90 -12.89
C ASP A 30 -15.42 -8.51 -12.27
N THR A 31 -15.95 -8.35 -11.05
CA THR A 31 -16.15 -7.02 -10.45
C THR A 31 -15.12 -6.65 -9.40
N ASP A 32 -14.55 -7.65 -8.73
CA ASP A 32 -13.63 -7.43 -7.60
C ASP A 32 -12.16 -7.56 -8.04
N ILE A 33 -11.30 -6.82 -7.33
CA ILE A 33 -9.85 -6.94 -7.48
C ILE A 33 -9.40 -8.18 -6.70
N SER A 34 -8.91 -9.17 -7.44
CA SER A 34 -8.31 -10.36 -6.85
C SER A 34 -6.90 -10.07 -6.32
N PRO A 35 -6.38 -10.88 -5.38
CA PRO A 35 -5.02 -10.73 -4.88
C PRO A 35 -3.97 -10.74 -5.99
N GLU A 36 -4.16 -11.55 -7.03
CA GLU A 36 -3.25 -11.66 -8.17
C GLU A 36 -3.19 -10.36 -8.98
N LYS A 37 -4.33 -9.70 -9.18
CA LYS A 37 -4.40 -8.38 -9.84
C LYS A 37 -3.74 -7.31 -8.99
N ARG A 38 -3.91 -7.36 -7.67
CA ARG A 38 -3.22 -6.47 -6.72
C ARG A 38 -1.70 -6.68 -6.81
N ASP A 39 -1.22 -7.91 -6.86
CA ASP A 39 0.20 -8.22 -6.95
C ASP A 39 0.82 -7.83 -8.30
N GLU A 40 0.06 -7.89 -9.39
CA GLU A 40 0.47 -7.31 -10.67
C GLU A 40 0.65 -5.78 -10.56
N ALA A 41 -0.30 -5.09 -9.92
CA ALA A 41 -0.21 -3.64 -9.72
C ALA A 41 0.98 -3.25 -8.83
N VAL A 42 1.29 -4.04 -7.79
CA VAL A 42 2.46 -3.81 -6.92
C VAL A 42 3.77 -4.07 -7.67
N ARG A 43 3.85 -5.12 -8.49
CA ARG A 43 5.01 -5.35 -9.37
C ARG A 43 5.23 -4.16 -10.30
N TRP A 44 4.16 -3.66 -10.91
CA TRP A 44 4.22 -2.46 -11.74
C TRP A 44 4.69 -1.22 -10.96
N LEU A 45 4.19 -0.99 -9.74
CA LEU A 45 4.65 0.11 -8.89
C LEU A 45 6.14 0.01 -8.54
N ARG A 46 6.65 -1.19 -8.29
CA ARG A 46 8.08 -1.43 -8.06
C ARG A 46 8.91 -1.05 -9.29
N ASP A 47 8.43 -1.38 -10.48
CA ASP A 47 9.14 -1.04 -11.72
C ASP A 47 9.15 0.49 -11.94
N VAL A 48 8.03 1.18 -11.65
CA VAL A 48 7.97 2.66 -11.65
C VAL A 48 8.92 3.26 -10.60
N HIS A 49 8.89 2.76 -9.37
CA HIS A 49 9.76 3.20 -8.28
C HIS A 49 11.25 3.08 -8.65
N SER A 50 11.63 1.96 -9.29
CA SER A 50 13.02 1.72 -9.72
C SER A 50 13.55 2.75 -10.72
N GLN A 51 12.67 3.35 -11.53
CA GLN A 51 13.03 4.40 -12.49
C GLN A 51 13.22 5.76 -11.82
N LEU A 52 12.50 6.01 -10.72
CA LEU A 52 12.48 7.30 -10.02
C LEU A 52 13.56 7.42 -8.92
N LYS A 53 14.18 6.31 -8.51
CA LYS A 53 15.24 6.26 -7.48
C LYS A 53 14.85 6.91 -6.15
N LEU A 54 13.59 6.77 -5.75
CA LEU A 54 13.05 7.24 -4.48
C LEU A 54 13.42 6.32 -3.32
N TYR A 55 13.19 6.75 -2.08
CA TYR A 55 13.42 5.94 -0.90
C TYR A 55 12.55 4.66 -0.89
N PRO A 56 13.03 3.52 -0.35
CA PRO A 56 12.22 2.30 -0.26
C PRO A 56 10.98 2.49 0.63
N GLU A 57 11.04 3.40 1.60
CA GLU A 57 9.94 3.82 2.46
C GLU A 57 8.74 4.31 1.64
N THR A 58 8.98 5.05 0.54
CA THR A 58 7.94 5.56 -0.35
C THR A 58 7.16 4.42 -1.01
N LEU A 59 7.85 3.38 -1.49
CA LEU A 59 7.18 2.21 -2.06
C LEU A 59 6.37 1.45 -1.00
N CYS A 60 6.96 1.23 0.18
CA CYS A 60 6.29 0.57 1.29
C CYS A 60 5.02 1.32 1.73
N LEU A 61 5.10 2.65 1.81
CA LEU A 61 3.96 3.51 2.15
C LEU A 61 2.89 3.47 1.07
N ALA A 62 3.27 3.53 -0.21
CA ALA A 62 2.34 3.43 -1.34
C ALA A 62 1.54 2.13 -1.32
N ILE A 63 2.22 1.00 -1.09
CA ILE A 63 1.61 -0.32 -0.96
C ILE A 63 0.65 -0.35 0.24
N GLY A 64 1.07 0.20 1.38
CA GLY A 64 0.21 0.28 2.57
C GLY A 64 -1.06 1.10 2.35
N ILE A 65 -0.97 2.21 1.62
CA ILE A 65 -2.14 3.03 1.25
C ILE A 65 -3.06 2.25 0.30
N LEU A 66 -2.49 1.58 -0.71
CA LEU A 66 -3.24 0.76 -1.67
C LEU A 66 -4.02 -0.36 -0.96
N ASP A 67 -3.37 -1.10 -0.08
CA ASP A 67 -3.98 -2.21 0.66
C ASP A 67 -5.13 -1.73 1.56
N ARG A 68 -4.95 -0.60 2.25
CA ARG A 68 -6.02 0.04 3.03
C ARG A 68 -7.18 0.48 2.15
N PHE A 69 -6.89 1.08 1.00
CA PHE A 69 -7.90 1.49 0.03
C PHE A 69 -8.73 0.29 -0.44
N LEU A 70 -8.08 -0.79 -0.87
CA LEU A 70 -8.75 -2.01 -1.35
C LEU A 70 -9.50 -2.78 -0.25
N SER A 71 -9.06 -2.66 1.01
CA SER A 71 -9.79 -3.27 2.14
C SER A 71 -11.14 -2.58 2.41
N THR A 72 -11.22 -1.28 2.09
CA THR A 72 -12.36 -0.40 2.44
C THR A 72 -13.28 -0.15 1.25
N ILE A 73 -12.73 0.00 0.05
CA ILE A 73 -13.44 0.42 -1.16
C ILE A 73 -13.50 -0.72 -2.18
N LYS A 74 -14.70 -1.02 -2.68
CA LYS A 74 -14.86 -1.89 -3.84
C LYS A 74 -14.49 -1.12 -5.11
N ALA A 75 -13.34 -1.44 -5.68
CA ALA A 75 -12.87 -0.83 -6.92
C ALA A 75 -12.91 -1.85 -8.07
N ARG A 76 -13.21 -1.35 -9.28
CA ARG A 76 -13.17 -2.18 -10.48
C ARG A 76 -11.72 -2.36 -10.94
N PRO A 77 -11.32 -3.57 -11.40
CA PRO A 77 -9.96 -3.84 -11.88
C PRO A 77 -9.41 -2.84 -12.90
N LYS A 78 -10.26 -2.31 -13.80
CA LYS A 78 -9.85 -1.32 -14.81
C LYS A 78 -9.26 -0.02 -14.23
N TYR A 79 -9.57 0.31 -12.98
CA TYR A 79 -9.05 1.50 -12.31
C TYR A 79 -7.83 1.22 -11.44
N LEU A 80 -7.41 -0.04 -11.30
CA LEU A 80 -6.39 -0.44 -10.33
C LEU A 80 -5.04 0.27 -10.54
N ARG A 81 -4.56 0.39 -11.78
CA ARG A 81 -3.30 1.10 -12.06
C ARG A 81 -3.38 2.59 -11.73
N CYS A 82 -4.52 3.22 -11.99
CA CYS A 82 -4.76 4.63 -11.65
C CYS A 82 -4.81 4.84 -10.13
N ILE A 83 -5.48 3.94 -9.41
CA ILE A 83 -5.49 3.94 -7.94
C ILE A 83 -4.07 3.76 -7.40
N ALA A 84 -3.34 2.76 -7.90
CA ALA A 84 -1.98 2.44 -7.48
C ALA A 84 -1.02 3.63 -7.64
N ILE A 85 -1.02 4.29 -8.80
CA ILE A 85 -0.15 5.47 -9.01
C ILE A 85 -0.56 6.67 -8.18
N SER A 86 -1.85 6.82 -7.88
CA SER A 86 -2.35 7.87 -6.98
C SER A 86 -1.87 7.62 -5.54
N CYS A 87 -1.90 6.37 -5.08
CA CYS A 87 -1.33 5.97 -3.79
C CYS A 87 0.19 6.22 -3.75
N PHE A 88 0.90 5.92 -4.83
CA PHE A 88 2.33 6.18 -4.95
C PHE A 88 2.66 7.68 -4.90
N PHE A 89 1.90 8.51 -5.60
CA PHE A 89 2.06 9.96 -5.56
C PHE A 89 1.85 10.52 -4.15
N LEU A 90 0.81 10.06 -3.45
CA LEU A 90 0.59 10.46 -2.05
C LEU A 90 1.75 10.05 -1.15
N ALA A 91 2.26 8.82 -1.32
CA ALA A 91 3.41 8.35 -0.56
C ALA A 91 4.67 9.17 -0.84
N ALA A 92 4.95 9.49 -2.11
CA ALA A 92 6.09 10.32 -2.48
C ALA A 92 6.01 11.70 -1.85
N LYS A 93 4.82 12.33 -1.83
CA LYS A 93 4.64 13.61 -1.14
C LYS A 93 4.91 13.53 0.36
N THR A 94 4.48 12.44 1.02
CA THR A 94 4.67 12.28 2.46
C THR A 94 6.10 11.87 2.83
N SER A 95 6.81 11.13 1.99
CA SER A 95 8.11 10.57 2.34
C SER A 95 9.30 11.33 1.76
N GLU A 96 9.11 12.06 0.65
CA GLU A 96 10.19 12.77 -0.04
C GLU A 96 10.12 14.30 0.14
N GLU A 97 8.96 14.89 0.45
CA GLU A 97 8.82 16.34 0.71
C GLU A 97 8.99 16.70 2.20
N ASP A 98 9.00 15.72 3.12
CA ASP A 98 9.20 15.91 4.56
C ASP A 98 10.71 15.92 4.98
N GLU A 99 11.62 16.07 4.01
CA GLU A 99 13.05 16.46 4.15
C GLU A 99 13.31 17.82 3.49
#